data_AF-A0A0Q9M9D2-F1
#
_entry.id   AF-A0A0Q9M9D2-F1
#
_cell.length_a   1.000
_cell.length_b   1.000
_cell.length_c   1.000
_cell.angle_alpha   90.00
_cell.angle_beta   90.00
_cell.angle_gamma   90.00
#
_symmetry.space_group_name_H-M   'P 1'
#
loop_
_entity.id
_entity.type
_entity.pdbx_description
1 polymer ?
#
loop_
_entity_poly.entity_id
_entity_poly.type
_entity_poly.pdbx_seq_one_letter_code
_entity_poly.pdbx_strand_id
1 'polypeptide(L)'
;MKKRWMVIASCVLATSLMAGSAFAKSETSNANEGKSDNVKVNVDLKVNAKLDVTVTSDTYGNQGHNGYKGLLNAINNVKDKPAGAVIAELLLTKYETQLTAEMKAELEAIKEKDAALSAFADLLDRNGSVTDAVYVQKEAIIANVTNLDSYKKLGKLYDKLGKKGVKLYVNGEEPTFEVAPFIREGNTLVPFRAISEALKATVTWNEEERSVTVTRDGITVKLFIDSKTATVNGNEVTLEVPAAIENGSTVVPVRFVSEALKAAVKWESETQSVVIYED
;
A
#
# COMPACT_ATOMS: atom_id res chain seq x y z
N MET A 1 -34.15 37.19 6.29
CA MET A 1 -34.36 36.43 7.55
C MET A 1 -34.09 34.95 7.27
N LYS A 2 -32.98 34.41 7.82
CA LYS A 2 -32.87 33.22 8.71
C LYS A 2 -33.58 31.96 8.15
N LYS A 3 -32.94 30.79 7.97
CA LYS A 3 -31.96 30.11 8.84
C LYS A 3 -31.06 29.13 8.07
N ARG A 4 -29.81 29.03 8.57
CA ARG A 4 -28.81 27.97 8.34
C ARG A 4 -29.28 26.69 9.05
N TRP A 5 -28.97 25.53 8.47
CA TRP A 5 -28.80 24.29 9.24
C TRP A 5 -27.38 23.75 9.06
N MET A 6 -26.81 23.42 10.21
CA MET A 6 -25.42 23.13 10.50
C MET A 6 -25.47 21.77 11.17
N VAL A 7 -24.92 20.74 10.54
CA VAL A 7 -24.83 19.40 11.16
C VAL A 7 -23.37 19.19 11.52
N ILE A 8 -23.13 19.21 12.83
CA ILE A 8 -21.86 18.92 13.49
C ILE A 8 -21.92 17.45 13.87
N ALA A 9 -20.98 16.63 13.38
CA ALA A 9 -20.77 15.28 13.89
C ALA A 9 -19.52 15.30 14.79
N SER A 10 -19.76 15.25 16.10
CA SER A 10 -18.72 15.19 17.13
C SER A 10 -18.14 13.78 17.26
N CYS A 11 -16.81 13.69 17.25
CA CYS A 11 -16.03 12.58 17.76
C CYS A 11 -16.35 12.31 19.24
N VAL A 12 -16.56 11.04 19.60
CA VAL A 12 -16.51 10.57 20.99
C VAL A 12 -15.25 9.72 21.16
N LEU A 13 -14.29 10.27 21.90
CA LEU A 13 -13.16 9.58 22.50
C LEU A 13 -13.66 8.72 23.67
N ALA A 14 -13.33 7.44 23.68
CA ALA A 14 -13.42 6.60 24.87
C ALA A 14 -12.03 6.03 25.18
N THR A 15 -11.33 6.73 26.08
CA THR A 15 -10.17 6.22 26.82
C THR A 15 -10.65 5.59 28.14
N SER A 16 -10.21 4.37 28.44
CA SER A 16 -10.03 3.94 29.83
C SER A 16 -8.93 2.88 29.92
N LEU A 17 -7.88 3.25 30.66
CA LEU A 17 -6.80 2.40 31.17
C LEU A 17 -7.31 1.43 32.25
N MET A 18 -6.70 0.25 32.40
CA MET A 18 -5.70 -0.05 33.45
C MET A 18 -5.54 -1.56 33.75
N ALA A 19 -4.27 -1.95 33.94
CA ALA A 19 -3.68 -2.99 34.81
C ALA A 19 -4.15 -4.46 34.63
N GLY A 20 -3.30 -5.50 34.62
CA GLY A 20 -1.91 -5.65 35.04
C GLY A 20 -1.80 -6.86 35.98
N SER A 21 -1.10 -7.93 35.55
CA SER A 21 -0.41 -8.98 36.35
C SER A 21 -0.17 -10.19 35.43
N ALA A 22 1.06 -10.49 34.96
CA ALA A 22 2.21 -11.08 35.66
C ALA A 22 2.11 -12.60 35.90
N PHE A 23 3.07 -13.32 35.27
CA PHE A 23 3.83 -14.50 35.70
C PHE A 23 3.16 -15.84 36.08
N ALA A 24 3.56 -16.92 35.38
CA ALA A 24 4.30 -18.10 35.91
C ALA A 24 4.30 -19.24 34.85
N LYS A 25 5.44 -19.53 34.22
CA LYS A 25 6.40 -20.61 34.52
C LYS A 25 5.96 -22.00 34.04
N SER A 26 6.50 -22.44 32.91
CA SER A 26 6.58 -23.85 32.50
C SER A 26 7.96 -24.41 32.89
N GLU A 27 7.98 -25.40 33.77
CA GLU A 27 9.10 -26.33 33.93
C GLU A 27 8.51 -27.75 33.98
N THR A 28 8.87 -28.60 33.02
CA THR A 28 9.28 -29.97 33.31
C THR A 28 10.02 -30.56 32.12
N SER A 29 10.90 -31.49 32.47
CA SER A 29 12.19 -31.80 31.86
C SER A 29 12.25 -33.19 31.23
N ASN A 30 13.16 -33.31 30.25
CA ASN A 30 14.07 -34.43 29.95
C ASN A 30 13.60 -35.80 29.46
N ALA A 31 14.16 -36.17 28.28
CA ALA A 31 14.95 -37.36 27.91
C ALA A 31 14.34 -38.77 28.17
N ASN A 32 14.50 -39.81 27.31
CA ASN A 32 15.69 -40.23 26.57
C ASN A 32 15.39 -41.34 25.52
N GLU A 33 16.24 -41.42 24.48
CA GLU A 33 16.71 -42.55 23.64
C GLU A 33 15.84 -43.77 23.17
N GLY A 34 15.96 -44.10 21.87
CA GLY A 34 16.36 -45.46 21.45
C GLY A 34 15.61 -46.20 20.31
N LYS A 35 16.22 -46.20 19.10
CA LYS A 35 16.46 -47.35 18.17
C LYS A 35 15.37 -47.90 17.20
N SER A 36 15.72 -47.80 15.90
CA SER A 36 15.56 -48.74 14.74
C SER A 36 14.21 -49.41 14.44
N ASP A 37 13.62 -49.13 13.27
CA ASP A 37 13.59 -50.12 12.17
C ASP A 37 12.94 -49.57 10.87
N ASN A 38 13.54 -49.98 9.76
CA ASN A 38 13.16 -49.66 8.39
C ASN A 38 11.82 -50.30 8.00
N VAL A 39 10.85 -49.49 7.56
CA VAL A 39 9.75 -49.97 6.72
C VAL A 39 9.74 -49.16 5.42
N LYS A 40 10.03 -49.86 4.33
CA LYS A 40 9.97 -49.40 2.94
C LYS A 40 8.54 -48.95 2.62
N VAL A 41 8.35 -47.68 2.27
CA VAL A 41 7.09 -47.23 1.64
C VAL A 41 7.35 -47.08 0.15
N ASN A 42 6.63 -47.87 -0.64
CA ASN A 42 6.60 -47.82 -2.09
C ASN A 42 6.10 -46.44 -2.54
N VAL A 43 6.93 -45.71 -3.30
CA VAL A 43 6.51 -44.46 -3.95
C VAL A 43 5.92 -44.82 -5.30
N ASP A 44 4.59 -44.85 -5.37
CA ASP A 44 3.87 -44.92 -6.63
C ASP A 44 3.75 -43.48 -7.20
N LEU A 45 4.70 -43.11 -8.05
CA LEU A 45 4.70 -41.83 -8.77
C LEU A 45 3.65 -41.87 -9.88
N LYS A 46 2.42 -41.44 -9.57
CA LYS A 46 1.50 -40.97 -10.61
C LYS A 46 1.76 -39.49 -10.88
N VAL A 47 2.60 -39.23 -11.87
CA VAL A 47 2.67 -37.94 -12.55
C VAL A 47 1.31 -37.70 -13.21
N ASN A 48 0.53 -36.74 -12.70
CA ASN A 48 -0.58 -36.18 -13.46
C ASN A 48 -0.26 -34.72 -13.74
N ALA A 49 0.21 -34.49 -14.96
CA ALA A 49 0.41 -33.15 -15.48
C ALA A 49 -0.96 -32.48 -15.69
N LYS A 50 -0.99 -31.18 -15.36
CA LYS A 50 -2.00 -30.19 -15.72
C LYS A 50 -3.25 -30.15 -14.83
N LEU A 51 -3.36 -29.07 -14.07
CA LEU A 51 -4.56 -28.23 -13.94
C LEU A 51 -4.16 -26.97 -13.17
N ASP A 52 -4.33 -25.81 -13.80
CA ASP A 52 -4.40 -24.51 -13.13
C ASP A 52 -5.45 -24.61 -12.03
N VAL A 53 -5.02 -24.69 -10.78
CA VAL A 53 -5.94 -24.53 -9.65
C VAL A 53 -6.06 -23.04 -9.39
N THR A 54 -6.96 -22.41 -10.14
CA THR A 54 -7.57 -21.18 -9.64
C THR A 54 -8.31 -21.58 -8.37
N VAL A 55 -8.14 -20.83 -7.28
CA VAL A 55 -8.87 -21.07 -6.03
C VAL A 55 -10.35 -20.78 -6.29
N THR A 56 -11.07 -21.78 -6.77
CA THR A 56 -12.54 -21.79 -6.82
C THR A 56 -13.05 -22.67 -5.68
N SER A 57 -14.37 -22.61 -5.46
CA SER A 57 -15.19 -23.15 -4.37
C SER A 57 -14.83 -24.49 -3.73
N ASP A 58 -13.97 -25.29 -4.35
CA ASP A 58 -13.79 -26.71 -4.06
C ASP A 58 -12.85 -26.95 -2.87
N THR A 59 -12.15 -25.92 -2.40
CA THR A 59 -11.41 -25.94 -1.11
C THR A 59 -12.32 -25.68 0.10
N TYR A 60 -13.48 -25.05 -0.09
CA TYR A 60 -14.44 -24.76 0.98
C TYR A 60 -15.68 -25.66 0.83
N GLY A 61 -15.61 -26.89 1.33
CA GLY A 61 -16.76 -27.79 1.33
C GLY A 61 -17.99 -27.13 1.96
N ASN A 62 -19.09 -26.99 1.20
CA ASN A 62 -20.47 -26.59 1.52
C ASN A 62 -20.76 -25.58 2.68
N GLN A 63 -19.74 -24.84 3.14
CA GLN A 63 -19.73 -23.89 4.25
C GLN A 63 -18.89 -22.64 3.87
N GLY A 64 -18.70 -22.38 2.57
CA GLY A 64 -18.15 -21.12 2.06
C GLY A 64 -19.21 -20.03 2.06
N HIS A 65 -19.75 -19.68 3.22
CA HIS A 65 -20.80 -18.68 3.36
C HIS A 65 -20.12 -17.36 3.71
N ASN A 66 -20.12 -16.36 2.83
CA ASN A 66 -21.23 -15.43 2.85
C ASN A 66 -21.48 -14.67 1.52
N GLY A 67 -20.82 -14.99 0.40
CA GLY A 67 -21.08 -14.35 -0.90
C GLY A 67 -21.27 -12.82 -0.79
N TYR A 68 -22.39 -12.29 -1.31
CA TYR A 68 -22.76 -10.87 -1.20
C TYR A 68 -22.89 -10.37 0.26
N LYS A 69 -23.38 -11.20 1.19
CA LYS A 69 -23.51 -10.85 2.63
C LYS A 69 -22.14 -10.67 3.29
N GLY A 70 -21.14 -11.42 2.83
CA GLY A 70 -19.77 -11.31 3.31
C GLY A 70 -19.16 -9.97 2.91
N LEU A 71 -19.38 -9.56 1.66
CA LEU A 71 -18.96 -8.26 1.15
C LEU A 71 -19.68 -7.11 1.86
N LEU A 72 -20.98 -7.24 2.15
CA LEU A 72 -21.73 -6.26 2.95
C LEU A 72 -21.25 -6.15 4.40
N ASN A 73 -20.73 -7.22 4.98
CA ASN A 73 -20.11 -7.13 6.30
C ASN A 73 -18.70 -6.53 6.21
N ALA A 74 -17.95 -6.86 5.17
CA ALA A 74 -16.62 -6.31 4.93
C ALA A 74 -16.66 -4.79 4.74
N ILE A 75 -17.59 -4.27 3.92
CA ILE A 75 -17.71 -2.83 3.66
C ILE A 75 -17.89 -2.01 4.95
N ASN A 76 -18.63 -2.51 5.94
CA ASN A 76 -18.79 -1.81 7.22
C ASN A 76 -17.47 -1.58 7.98
N ASN A 77 -16.48 -2.44 7.77
CA ASN A 77 -15.16 -2.35 8.41
C ASN A 77 -14.15 -1.53 7.60
N VAL A 78 -14.43 -1.30 6.31
CA VAL A 78 -13.48 -0.66 5.39
C VAL A 78 -14.07 0.51 4.60
N LYS A 79 -15.29 0.95 4.88
CA LYS A 79 -15.97 2.08 4.18
C LYS A 79 -15.14 3.37 4.15
N ASP A 80 -14.24 3.54 5.12
CA ASP A 80 -13.36 4.70 5.21
C ASP A 80 -11.96 4.49 4.62
N LYS A 81 -11.68 3.29 4.11
CA LYS A 81 -10.40 2.90 3.51
C LYS A 81 -10.56 2.77 1.99
N PRO A 82 -9.47 2.83 1.20
CA PRO A 82 -9.53 2.62 -0.25
C PRO A 82 -10.16 1.26 -0.63
N ALA A 83 -9.97 0.22 0.19
CA ALA A 83 -10.64 -1.07 0.01
C ALA A 83 -12.18 -0.98 0.04
N GLY A 84 -12.76 0.02 0.70
CA GLY A 84 -14.20 0.26 0.74
C GLY A 84 -14.79 0.64 -0.61
N ALA A 85 -14.12 1.52 -1.37
CA ALA A 85 -14.56 1.89 -2.71
C ALA A 85 -14.59 0.67 -3.66
N VAL A 86 -13.56 -0.19 -3.60
CA VAL A 86 -13.49 -1.42 -4.40
C VAL A 86 -14.61 -2.41 -4.04
N ILE A 87 -14.85 -2.63 -2.75
CA ILE A 87 -15.94 -3.51 -2.31
C ILE A 87 -17.30 -2.92 -2.70
N ALA A 88 -17.47 -1.60 -2.60
CA ALA A 88 -18.68 -0.91 -3.03
C ALA A 88 -18.93 -1.07 -4.53
N GLU A 89 -17.91 -0.85 -5.37
CA GLU A 89 -17.99 -1.07 -6.81
C GLU A 89 -18.29 -2.55 -7.13
N LEU A 90 -17.66 -3.50 -6.45
CA LEU A 90 -17.92 -4.94 -6.66
C LEU A 90 -19.37 -5.32 -6.30
N LEU A 91 -19.91 -4.76 -5.20
CA LEU A 91 -21.29 -4.95 -4.78
C LEU A 91 -22.26 -4.35 -5.80
N LEU A 92 -22.01 -3.12 -6.25
CA LEU A 92 -22.81 -2.43 -7.25
C LEU A 92 -22.77 -3.14 -8.61
N THR A 93 -21.62 -3.66 -9.04
CA THR A 93 -21.47 -4.27 -10.37
C THR A 93 -21.91 -5.74 -10.43
N LYS A 94 -21.61 -6.57 -9.42
CA LYS A 94 -21.90 -8.02 -9.44
C LYS A 94 -23.17 -8.42 -8.71
N TYR A 95 -23.64 -7.62 -7.77
CA TYR A 95 -24.76 -7.96 -6.89
C TYR A 95 -25.89 -6.93 -6.95
N GLU A 96 -25.95 -6.12 -8.01
CA GLU A 96 -26.87 -4.99 -8.15
C GLU A 96 -28.35 -5.35 -7.88
N THR A 97 -28.78 -6.53 -8.33
CA THR A 97 -30.16 -7.02 -8.18
C THR A 97 -30.51 -7.45 -6.76
N GLN A 98 -29.52 -7.64 -5.90
CA GLN A 98 -29.67 -8.07 -4.51
C GLN A 98 -29.62 -6.89 -3.52
N LEU A 99 -29.31 -5.68 -4.01
CA LEU A 99 -29.18 -4.46 -3.21
C LEU A 99 -30.49 -3.67 -3.17
N THR A 100 -30.87 -3.17 -1.99
CA THR A 100 -31.97 -2.19 -1.87
C THR A 100 -31.53 -0.83 -2.40
N ALA A 101 -32.48 0.06 -2.69
CA ALA A 101 -32.18 1.42 -3.14
C ALA A 101 -31.32 2.20 -2.11
N GLU A 102 -31.58 2.02 -0.82
CA GLU A 102 -30.81 2.63 0.27
C GLU A 102 -29.37 2.11 0.30
N MET A 103 -29.18 0.79 0.16
CA MET A 103 -27.84 0.19 0.10
C MET A 103 -27.08 0.67 -1.13
N LYS A 104 -27.74 0.75 -2.30
CA LYS A 104 -27.10 1.29 -3.52
C LYS A 104 -26.64 2.73 -3.32
N ALA A 105 -27.46 3.58 -2.69
CA ALA A 105 -27.10 4.96 -2.42
C ALA A 105 -25.89 5.09 -1.46
N GLU A 106 -25.83 4.25 -0.42
CA GLU A 106 -24.67 4.23 0.49
C GLU A 106 -23.40 3.74 -0.21
N LEU A 107 -23.50 2.69 -1.02
CA LEU A 107 -22.36 2.17 -1.78
C LEU A 107 -21.88 3.16 -2.84
N GLU A 108 -22.78 3.85 -3.55
CA GLU A 108 -22.41 4.91 -4.50
C GLU A 108 -21.72 6.09 -3.80
N ALA A 109 -22.19 6.48 -2.62
CA ALA A 109 -21.52 7.53 -1.85
C ALA A 109 -20.10 7.13 -1.41
N ILE A 110 -19.89 5.85 -1.08
CA ILE A 110 -18.56 5.31 -0.78
C ILE A 110 -17.71 5.25 -2.06
N LYS A 111 -18.30 4.86 -3.19
CA LYS A 111 -17.64 4.77 -4.50
C LYS A 111 -17.14 6.13 -4.98
N GLU A 112 -17.92 7.18 -4.78
CA GLU A 112 -17.64 8.56 -5.23
C GLU A 112 -16.93 9.41 -4.15
N LYS A 113 -16.45 8.80 -3.06
CA LYS A 113 -15.85 9.50 -1.91
C LYS A 113 -14.64 10.35 -2.32
N ASP A 114 -13.75 9.83 -3.16
CA ASP A 114 -12.57 10.57 -3.65
C ASP A 114 -12.98 11.77 -4.50
N ALA A 115 -13.95 11.61 -5.41
CA ALA A 115 -14.47 12.69 -6.25
C ALA A 115 -15.13 13.80 -5.42
N ALA A 116 -15.93 13.44 -4.42
CA ALA A 116 -16.58 14.39 -3.52
C ALA A 116 -15.56 15.17 -2.68
N LEU A 117 -14.56 14.49 -2.12
CA LEU A 117 -13.46 15.12 -1.39
C LEU A 117 -12.66 16.06 -2.30
N SER A 118 -12.32 15.62 -3.51
CA SER A 118 -11.59 16.46 -4.46
C SER A 118 -12.38 17.70 -4.88
N ALA A 119 -13.68 17.59 -5.11
CA ALA A 119 -14.55 18.75 -5.40
C ALA A 119 -14.62 19.72 -4.21
N PHE A 120 -14.60 19.21 -2.98
CA PHE A 120 -14.55 20.03 -1.77
C PHE A 120 -13.19 20.75 -1.63
N ALA A 121 -12.07 20.08 -1.94
CA ALA A 121 -10.77 20.72 -2.02
C ALA A 121 -10.74 21.87 -3.05
N ASP A 122 -11.35 21.67 -4.22
CA ASP A 122 -11.47 22.72 -5.25
C ASP A 122 -12.31 23.93 -4.76
N LEU A 123 -13.31 23.72 -3.89
CA LEU A 123 -14.07 24.81 -3.25
C LEU A 123 -13.22 25.57 -2.21
N LEU A 124 -12.48 24.85 -1.38
CA LEU A 124 -11.60 25.44 -0.37
C LEU A 124 -10.50 26.30 -1.03
N ASP A 125 -9.89 25.79 -2.08
CA ASP A 125 -8.87 26.50 -2.86
C ASP A 125 -9.44 27.78 -3.50
N ARG A 126 -10.63 27.71 -4.11
CA ARG A 126 -11.34 28.89 -4.67
C ARG A 126 -11.67 29.94 -3.61
N ASN A 127 -11.93 29.51 -2.38
CA ASN A 127 -12.21 30.40 -1.25
C ASN A 127 -10.93 30.91 -0.56
N GLY A 128 -9.74 30.56 -1.08
CA GLY A 128 -8.46 31.01 -0.57
C GLY A 128 -7.88 30.16 0.58
N SER A 129 -8.56 29.09 1.00
CA SER A 129 -8.03 28.17 2.02
C SER A 129 -7.21 27.06 1.39
N VAL A 130 -6.04 27.40 0.86
CA VAL A 130 -5.16 26.47 0.15
C VAL A 130 -4.66 25.34 1.07
N THR A 131 -4.39 25.64 2.34
CA THR A 131 -3.92 24.64 3.32
C THR A 131 -5.00 23.59 3.62
N ASP A 132 -6.25 24.02 3.80
CA ASP A 132 -7.35 23.08 4.02
C ASP A 132 -7.63 22.28 2.75
N ALA A 133 -7.53 22.91 1.57
CA ALA A 133 -7.65 22.23 0.29
C ALA A 133 -6.59 21.13 0.13
N VAL A 134 -5.34 21.38 0.54
CA VAL A 134 -4.28 20.36 0.56
C VAL A 134 -4.67 19.19 1.45
N TYR A 135 -5.13 19.47 2.68
CA TYR A 135 -5.52 18.42 3.62
C TYR A 135 -6.63 17.54 3.04
N VAL A 136 -7.71 18.16 2.54
CA VAL A 136 -8.83 17.44 1.93
C VAL A 136 -8.40 16.68 0.67
N GLN A 137 -7.53 17.24 -0.15
CA GLN A 137 -7.05 16.58 -1.36
C GLN A 137 -6.18 15.36 -1.04
N LYS A 138 -5.45 15.35 0.09
CA LYS A 138 -4.77 14.14 0.58
C LYS A 138 -5.76 13.05 0.97
N GLU A 139 -6.86 13.40 1.63
CA GLU A 139 -7.91 12.44 1.95
C GLU A 139 -8.57 11.86 0.68
N ALA A 140 -8.74 12.68 -0.36
CA ALA A 140 -9.22 12.20 -1.67
C ALA A 140 -8.27 11.16 -2.29
N ILE A 141 -6.96 11.40 -2.20
CA ILE A 141 -5.93 10.45 -2.65
C ILE A 141 -5.97 9.16 -1.84
N ILE A 142 -6.10 9.23 -0.51
CA ILE A 142 -6.18 8.04 0.33
C ILE A 142 -7.44 7.21 -0.02
N ALA A 143 -8.55 7.86 -0.36
CA ALA A 143 -9.76 7.19 -0.80
C ALA A 143 -9.58 6.45 -2.15
N ASN A 144 -8.74 6.95 -3.05
CA ASN A 144 -8.41 6.30 -4.31
C ASN A 144 -6.95 6.58 -4.74
N VAL A 145 -6.03 5.72 -4.29
CA VAL A 145 -4.58 5.87 -4.51
C VAL A 145 -4.17 5.69 -5.98
N THR A 146 -5.06 5.21 -6.83
CA THR A 146 -4.78 5.00 -8.26
C THR A 146 -5.15 6.21 -9.12
N ASN A 147 -5.90 7.17 -8.56
CA ASN A 147 -6.40 8.33 -9.28
C ASN A 147 -5.30 9.38 -9.48
N LEU A 148 -4.62 9.33 -10.63
CA LEU A 148 -3.49 10.21 -10.95
C LEU A 148 -3.89 11.71 -11.00
N ASP A 149 -5.13 12.03 -11.36
CA ASP A 149 -5.62 13.41 -11.37
C ASP A 149 -5.67 14.02 -9.96
N SER A 150 -5.93 13.21 -8.94
CA SER A 150 -5.91 13.66 -7.54
C SER A 150 -4.50 14.09 -7.10
N TYR A 151 -3.46 13.38 -7.53
CA TYR A 151 -2.07 13.77 -7.28
C TYR A 151 -1.69 15.04 -8.04
N LYS A 152 -2.12 15.16 -9.30
CA LYS A 152 -1.93 16.38 -10.09
C LYS A 152 -2.57 17.59 -9.42
N LYS A 153 -3.79 17.47 -8.89
CA LYS A 153 -4.43 18.56 -8.12
C LYS A 153 -3.63 18.91 -6.87
N LEU A 154 -3.21 17.91 -6.09
CA LEU A 154 -2.38 18.13 -4.90
C LEU A 154 -1.07 18.85 -5.26
N GLY A 155 -0.40 18.43 -6.33
CA GLY A 155 0.82 19.05 -6.81
C GLY A 155 0.65 20.54 -7.17
N LYS A 156 -0.49 20.93 -7.77
CA LYS A 156 -0.84 22.34 -8.03
C LYS A 156 -1.07 23.13 -6.76
N LEU A 157 -1.73 22.53 -5.76
CA LEU A 157 -1.92 23.18 -4.46
C LEU A 157 -0.57 23.42 -3.76
N TYR A 158 0.34 22.45 -3.82
CA TYR A 158 1.71 22.62 -3.35
C TYR A 158 2.49 23.70 -4.09
N ASP A 159 2.30 23.82 -5.40
CA ASP A 159 2.91 24.88 -6.17
C ASP A 159 2.46 26.28 -5.71
N LYS A 160 1.19 26.44 -5.31
CA LYS A 160 0.67 27.69 -4.72
C LYS A 160 1.27 27.97 -3.33
N LEU A 161 1.60 26.93 -2.58
CA LEU A 161 2.28 27.03 -1.29
C LEU A 161 3.81 27.18 -1.40
N GLY A 162 4.36 27.28 -2.62
CA GLY A 162 5.80 27.39 -2.85
C GLY A 162 6.59 26.09 -2.63
N LYS A 163 5.90 24.95 -2.45
CA LYS A 163 6.53 23.63 -2.33
C LYS A 163 6.86 23.09 -3.73
N LYS A 164 8.08 23.36 -4.18
CA LYS A 164 8.60 22.98 -5.51
C LYS A 164 9.45 21.71 -5.44
N GLY A 165 9.71 21.13 -6.61
CA GLY A 165 10.53 19.92 -6.76
C GLY A 165 9.70 18.66 -6.98
N VAL A 166 10.41 17.54 -7.09
CA VAL A 166 9.79 16.23 -7.34
C VAL A 166 9.13 15.73 -6.05
N LYS A 167 7.84 15.40 -6.13
CA LYS A 167 7.08 14.83 -5.02
C LYS A 167 7.12 13.31 -5.08
N LEU A 168 7.04 12.65 -3.93
CA LEU A 168 6.96 11.21 -3.81
C LEU A 168 5.79 10.82 -2.92
N TYR A 169 4.96 9.92 -3.44
CA TYR A 169 3.83 9.35 -2.74
C TYR A 169 3.93 7.83 -2.78
N VAL A 170 3.68 7.18 -1.65
CA VAL A 170 3.61 5.72 -1.52
C VAL A 170 2.31 5.37 -0.83
N ASN A 171 1.47 4.57 -1.48
CA ASN A 171 0.12 4.21 -1.00
C ASN A 171 -0.73 5.44 -0.61
N GLY A 172 -0.61 6.53 -1.36
CA GLY A 172 -1.35 7.78 -1.12
C GLY A 172 -0.75 8.72 -0.07
N GLU A 173 0.28 8.29 0.64
CA GLU A 173 0.94 9.06 1.69
C GLU A 173 2.31 9.59 1.23
N GLU A 174 2.80 10.64 1.90
CA GLU A 174 4.15 11.17 1.69
C GLU A 174 5.09 10.53 2.72
N PRO A 175 6.01 9.62 2.33
CA PRO A 175 6.94 9.07 3.27
C PRO A 175 7.92 10.14 3.77
N THR A 176 8.40 9.99 5.00
CA THR A 176 9.51 10.81 5.49
C THR A 176 10.82 10.33 4.88
N PHE A 177 11.60 11.24 4.32
CA PHE A 177 12.91 10.96 3.75
C PHE A 177 13.88 12.11 4.03
N GLU A 178 15.17 11.77 4.15
CA GLU A 178 16.24 12.76 4.32
C GLU A 178 16.65 13.39 2.98
N VAL A 179 16.46 12.64 1.89
CA VAL A 179 16.74 13.10 0.52
C VAL A 179 15.47 13.10 -0.29
N ALA A 180 15.09 14.28 -0.75
CA ALA A 180 13.99 14.44 -1.69
C ALA A 180 14.30 13.74 -3.01
N PRO A 181 13.30 13.15 -3.69
CA PRO A 181 13.46 12.67 -5.04
C PRO A 181 14.01 13.75 -5.97
N PHE A 182 14.81 13.36 -6.94
CA PHE A 182 15.39 14.30 -7.90
C PHE A 182 15.67 13.64 -9.24
N ILE A 183 15.88 14.46 -10.27
CA ILE A 183 16.19 13.97 -11.61
C ILE A 183 17.68 14.13 -11.88
N ARG A 184 18.34 13.05 -12.30
CA ARG A 184 19.74 13.02 -12.73
C ARG A 184 19.83 12.27 -14.04
N GLU A 185 20.45 12.89 -15.05
CA GLU A 185 20.67 12.27 -16.37
C GLU A 185 19.37 11.73 -17.01
N GLY A 186 18.25 12.43 -16.80
CA GLY A 186 16.93 12.02 -17.31
C GLY A 186 16.24 10.91 -16.50
N ASN A 187 16.84 10.46 -15.40
CA ASN A 187 16.27 9.44 -14.51
C ASN A 187 15.82 10.05 -13.18
N THR A 188 14.62 9.70 -12.74
CA THR A 188 14.13 10.06 -11.40
C THR A 188 14.73 9.12 -10.37
N LEU A 189 15.59 9.64 -9.51
CA LEU A 189 16.18 8.94 -8.38
C LEU A 189 15.34 9.19 -7.13
N VAL A 190 15.10 8.11 -6.38
CA VAL A 190 14.22 8.10 -5.21
C VAL A 190 14.89 7.44 -4.01
N PRO A 191 14.61 7.89 -2.77
CA PRO A 191 15.16 7.29 -1.55
C PRO A 191 14.60 5.87 -1.37
N PHE A 192 15.45 4.86 -1.56
CA PHE A 192 15.02 3.47 -1.62
C PHE A 192 14.48 2.95 -0.28
N ARG A 193 15.12 3.34 0.83
CA ARG A 193 14.70 2.95 2.18
C ARG A 193 13.30 3.47 2.50
N ALA A 194 13.06 4.77 2.28
CA ALA A 194 11.77 5.40 2.60
C ALA A 194 10.61 4.75 1.84
N ILE A 195 10.81 4.41 0.57
CA ILE A 195 9.79 3.69 -0.22
C ILE A 195 9.61 2.27 0.31
N SER A 196 10.70 1.55 0.54
CA SER A 196 10.66 0.17 1.01
C SER A 196 9.93 0.05 2.36
N GLU A 197 10.22 0.94 3.31
CA GLU A 197 9.56 0.96 4.63
C GLU A 197 8.08 1.35 4.54
N ALA A 198 7.74 2.32 3.68
CA ALA A 198 6.34 2.68 3.42
C ALA A 198 5.55 1.50 2.83
N LEU A 199 6.21 0.70 1.99
CA LEU A 199 5.75 -0.59 1.45
C LEU A 199 5.89 -1.76 2.45
N LYS A 200 6.14 -1.49 3.74
CA LYS A 200 6.25 -2.49 4.82
C LYS A 200 7.37 -3.53 4.64
N ALA A 201 8.37 -3.23 3.82
CA ALA A 201 9.56 -4.05 3.68
C ALA A 201 10.55 -3.83 4.83
N THR A 202 11.37 -4.84 5.12
CA THR A 202 12.51 -4.72 6.03
C THR A 202 13.75 -4.29 5.25
N VAL A 203 14.50 -3.32 5.76
CA VAL A 203 15.70 -2.79 5.10
C VAL A 203 16.92 -2.98 6.02
N THR A 204 17.97 -3.61 5.49
CA THR A 204 19.22 -3.87 6.21
C THR A 204 20.40 -3.30 5.43
N TRP A 205 21.28 -2.58 6.11
CA TRP A 205 22.55 -2.11 5.56
C TRP A 205 23.67 -3.09 5.93
N ASN A 206 24.51 -3.43 4.96
CA ASN A 206 25.77 -4.16 5.17
C ASN A 206 26.93 -3.22 4.82
N GLU A 207 27.71 -2.86 5.83
CA GLU A 207 28.83 -1.94 5.67
C GLU A 207 30.03 -2.57 4.95
N GLU A 208 30.35 -3.84 5.26
CA GLU A 208 31.49 -4.55 4.67
C GLU A 208 31.34 -4.69 3.15
N GLU A 209 30.13 -5.03 2.69
CA GLU A 209 29.82 -5.16 1.27
C GLU A 209 29.37 -3.86 0.61
N ARG A 210 29.18 -2.79 1.39
CA ARG A 210 28.52 -1.54 0.98
C ARG A 210 27.22 -1.83 0.21
N SER A 211 26.33 -2.60 0.83
CA SER A 211 25.10 -3.09 0.19
C SER A 211 23.85 -2.83 1.03
N VAL A 212 22.72 -2.59 0.36
CA VAL A 212 21.39 -2.52 0.98
C VAL A 212 20.63 -3.78 0.62
N THR A 213 20.12 -4.50 1.61
CA THR A 213 19.22 -5.63 1.41
C THR A 213 17.81 -5.24 1.84
N VAL A 214 16.81 -5.50 0.99
CA VAL A 214 15.39 -5.28 1.27
C VAL A 214 14.64 -6.58 1.15
N THR A 215 13.82 -6.91 2.15
CA THR A 215 13.00 -8.13 2.16
C THR A 215 11.52 -7.80 2.38
N ARG A 216 10.66 -8.41 1.56
CA ARG A 216 9.20 -8.24 1.62
C ARG A 216 8.51 -9.41 0.94
N ASP A 217 7.54 -10.06 1.59
CA ASP A 217 6.66 -11.07 0.96
C ASP A 217 7.41 -12.16 0.16
N GLY A 218 8.55 -12.63 0.68
CA GLY A 218 9.41 -13.61 0.01
C GLY A 218 10.31 -13.05 -1.11
N ILE A 219 10.21 -11.76 -1.40
CA ILE A 219 11.11 -11.03 -2.28
C ILE A 219 12.33 -10.56 -1.49
N THR A 220 13.53 -10.78 -2.02
CA THR A 220 14.80 -10.28 -1.50
C THR A 220 15.51 -9.47 -2.58
N VAL A 221 15.71 -8.19 -2.33
CA VAL A 221 16.43 -7.27 -3.20
C VAL A 221 17.76 -6.92 -2.56
N LYS A 222 18.88 -7.06 -3.29
CA LYS A 222 20.21 -6.61 -2.83
C LYS A 222 20.76 -5.58 -3.81
N LEU A 223 21.06 -4.40 -3.29
CA LEU A 223 21.66 -3.29 -4.02
C LEU A 223 23.10 -3.11 -3.58
N PHE A 224 24.01 -2.96 -4.54
CA PHE A 224 25.40 -2.63 -4.29
C PHE A 224 25.62 -1.15 -4.61
N ILE A 225 26.17 -0.40 -3.65
CA ILE A 225 26.43 1.04 -3.84
C ILE A 225 27.51 1.24 -4.90
N ASP A 226 27.34 2.29 -5.70
CA ASP A 226 28.18 2.69 -6.84
C ASP A 226 28.22 1.63 -7.96
N SER A 227 27.28 0.67 -7.95
CA SER A 227 27.14 -0.38 -8.96
C SER A 227 25.83 -0.25 -9.71
N LYS A 228 25.86 -0.59 -11.02
CA LYS A 228 24.64 -0.81 -11.81
C LYS A 228 24.05 -2.19 -11.59
N THR A 229 24.76 -3.08 -10.92
CA THR A 229 24.30 -4.44 -10.66
C THR A 229 23.52 -4.49 -9.35
N ALA A 230 22.34 -5.09 -9.40
CA ALA A 230 21.50 -5.44 -8.25
C ALA A 230 21.09 -6.91 -8.36
N THR A 231 20.58 -7.50 -7.28
CA THR A 231 19.91 -8.80 -7.36
C THR A 231 18.50 -8.74 -6.83
N VAL A 232 17.59 -9.46 -7.48
CA VAL A 232 16.20 -9.66 -7.05
C VAL A 232 15.95 -11.16 -7.00
N ASN A 233 15.69 -11.69 -5.81
CA ASN A 233 15.56 -13.12 -5.54
C ASN A 233 16.78 -13.94 -6.01
N GLY A 234 17.97 -13.36 -5.87
CA GLY A 234 19.23 -13.98 -6.30
C GLY A 234 19.53 -13.85 -7.81
N ASN A 235 18.58 -13.37 -8.62
CA ASN A 235 18.82 -13.12 -10.04
C ASN A 235 19.39 -11.71 -10.25
N GLU A 236 20.37 -11.59 -11.13
CA GLU A 236 21.00 -10.30 -11.43
C GLU A 236 20.08 -9.40 -12.27
N VAL A 237 20.02 -8.11 -11.90
CA VAL A 237 19.27 -7.05 -12.60
C VAL A 237 20.21 -5.86 -12.80
N THR A 238 20.15 -5.25 -13.99
CA THR A 238 20.95 -4.05 -14.31
C THR A 238 20.13 -2.78 -14.16
N LEU A 239 20.64 -1.83 -13.39
CA LEU A 239 20.08 -0.50 -13.19
C LEU A 239 20.50 0.46 -14.31
N GLU A 240 19.61 1.36 -14.71
CA GLU A 240 19.92 2.43 -15.68
C GLU A 240 21.01 3.37 -15.13
N VAL A 241 20.83 3.79 -13.88
CA VAL A 241 21.78 4.60 -13.10
C VAL A 241 22.21 3.79 -11.87
N PRO A 242 23.51 3.80 -11.49
CA PRO A 242 23.99 3.08 -10.32
C PRO A 242 23.22 3.47 -9.05
N ALA A 243 23.04 2.52 -8.13
CA ALA A 243 22.61 2.87 -6.78
C ALA A 243 23.69 3.75 -6.14
N ALA A 244 23.29 4.86 -5.53
CA ALA A 244 24.24 5.84 -4.96
C ALA A 244 23.82 6.23 -3.55
N ILE A 245 24.75 6.75 -2.76
CA ILE A 245 24.46 7.39 -1.48
C ILE A 245 24.43 8.90 -1.70
N GLU A 246 23.31 9.52 -1.38
CA GLU A 246 23.12 10.98 -1.39
C GLU A 246 22.73 11.40 0.01
N ASN A 247 23.44 12.37 0.62
CA ASN A 247 23.22 12.85 1.99
C ASN A 247 22.89 11.73 3.01
N GLY A 248 23.58 10.59 2.96
CA GLY A 248 23.37 9.46 3.88
C GLY A 248 22.24 8.49 3.52
N SER A 249 21.49 8.74 2.44
CA SER A 249 20.41 7.87 1.96
C SER A 249 20.76 7.20 0.64
N THR A 250 20.47 5.91 0.51
CA THR A 250 20.59 5.19 -0.77
C THR A 250 19.47 5.62 -1.72
N VAL A 251 19.85 6.08 -2.91
CA VAL A 251 18.94 6.44 -3.99
C VAL A 251 19.07 5.50 -5.17
N VAL A 252 17.95 5.21 -5.82
CA VAL A 252 17.87 4.31 -6.99
C VAL A 252 16.92 4.86 -8.05
N PRO A 253 17.03 4.43 -9.32
CA PRO A 253 16.03 4.73 -10.33
C PRO A 253 14.64 4.26 -9.91
N VAL A 254 13.63 5.12 -10.04
CA VAL A 254 12.25 4.79 -9.67
C VAL A 254 11.71 3.57 -10.42
N ARG A 255 12.15 3.34 -11.67
CA ARG A 255 11.75 2.19 -12.48
C ARG A 255 12.14 0.86 -11.80
N PHE A 256 13.33 0.80 -11.22
CA PHE A 256 13.80 -0.38 -10.50
C PHE A 256 12.89 -0.74 -9.32
N VAL A 257 12.36 0.26 -8.60
CA VAL A 257 11.46 0.04 -7.47
C VAL A 257 10.21 -0.73 -7.89
N SER A 258 9.63 -0.37 -9.05
CA SER A 258 8.43 -1.03 -9.58
C SER A 258 8.66 -2.53 -9.82
N GLU A 259 9.75 -2.85 -10.51
CA GLU A 259 10.11 -4.22 -10.89
C GLU A 259 10.52 -5.05 -9.67
N ALA A 260 11.29 -4.46 -8.77
CA ALA A 260 11.90 -5.18 -7.66
C ALA A 260 10.91 -5.46 -6.51
N LEU A 261 9.93 -4.58 -6.25
CA LEU A 261 9.03 -4.68 -5.09
C LEU A 261 7.59 -5.06 -5.43
N LYS A 262 7.28 -5.40 -6.69
CA LYS A 262 5.91 -5.66 -7.18
C LYS A 262 4.94 -4.51 -6.83
N ALA A 263 5.38 -3.28 -7.10
CA ALA A 263 4.58 -2.08 -6.90
C ALA A 263 4.35 -1.38 -8.23
N ALA A 264 3.16 -0.83 -8.41
CA ALA A 264 2.87 0.07 -9.51
C ALA A 264 3.58 1.40 -9.28
N VAL A 265 4.27 1.90 -10.32
CA VAL A 265 4.87 3.24 -10.32
C VAL A 265 4.24 4.05 -11.44
N LYS A 266 3.75 5.24 -11.11
CA LYS A 266 3.22 6.23 -12.04
C LYS A 266 3.99 7.54 -11.90
N TRP A 267 4.16 8.21 -13.02
CA TRP A 267 4.75 9.55 -13.10
C TRP A 267 3.68 10.54 -13.55
N GLU A 268 3.41 11.55 -12.72
CA GLU A 268 2.60 12.69 -13.09
C GLU A 268 3.53 13.84 -13.49
N SER A 269 3.53 14.18 -14.78
CA SER A 269 4.51 15.09 -15.37
C SER A 269 4.24 16.58 -15.10
N GLU A 270 2.98 16.99 -14.94
CA GLU A 270 2.62 18.41 -14.79
C GLU A 270 3.14 18.99 -13.48
N THR A 271 3.11 18.19 -12.41
CA THR A 271 3.52 18.57 -11.07
C THR A 271 4.75 17.83 -10.56
N GLN A 272 5.34 16.98 -11.41
CA GLN A 272 6.53 16.17 -11.12
C GLN A 272 6.33 15.27 -9.90
N SER A 273 5.30 14.42 -9.95
CA SER A 273 4.94 13.54 -8.85
C SER A 273 5.24 12.08 -9.19
N VAL A 274 6.05 11.43 -8.36
CA VAL A 274 6.20 9.98 -8.32
C VAL A 274 5.10 9.40 -7.45
N VAL A 275 4.27 8.53 -8.02
CA VAL A 275 3.18 7.87 -7.31
C VAL A 275 3.44 6.37 -7.32
N ILE A 276 3.53 5.77 -6.14
CA ILE A 276 3.78 4.35 -5.93
C ILE A 276 2.62 3.76 -5.15
N TYR A 277 2.10 2.62 -5.58
CA TYR A 277 1.10 1.88 -4.83
C TYR A 277 1.24 0.37 -5.07
N GLU A 278 0.70 -0.43 -4.16
CA GLU A 278 0.70 -1.89 -4.27
C GLU A 278 -0.26 -2.35 -5.38
N ASP A 279 0.18 -3.31 -6.20
CA ASP A 279 -0.65 -3.97 -7.23
C ASP A 279 -1.64 -4.99 -6.64
#